data_AF-A0A512NHC4-F1
#
_entry.id   AF-A0A512NHC4-F1
#
_cell.length_a   1.000
_cell.length_b   1.000
_cell.length_c   1.000
_cell.angle_alpha   90.00
_cell.angle_beta   90.00
_cell.angle_gamma   90.00
#
_symmetry.space_group_name_H-M   'P 1'
#
loop_
_entity.id
_entity.type
_entity.pdbx_description
1 polymer ?
#
loop_
_entity_poly.entity_id
_entity_poly.type
_entity_poly.pdbx_seq_one_letter_code
_entity_poly.pdbx_strand_id
1 'polypeptide(L)'
;MAPPRITLNLAAEGLFEMWLNPEGRDLLVQKLQAQTIENEHFHLGPAPTGELEVATKAYREDDRVLEWGKVYLRTDEWDEKYFPHVLK
;
A
#
# COMPACT_ATOMS: atom_id res chain seq x y z
N MET A 1 18.14 -14.73 1.48
CA MET A 1 16.76 -14.37 1.06
C MET A 1 16.85 -13.06 0.28
N ALA A 2 15.97 -12.84 -0.69
CA ALA A 2 15.96 -11.58 -1.42
C ALA A 2 15.39 -10.47 -0.52
N PRO A 3 15.79 -9.20 -0.67
CA PRO A 3 15.14 -8.12 0.05
C PRO A 3 13.65 -8.03 -0.36
N PRO A 4 12.74 -7.61 0.54
CA PRO A 4 11.37 -7.26 0.18
C PRO A 4 11.35 -6.26 -0.98
N ARG A 5 10.51 -6.50 -1.98
CA ARG A 5 10.34 -5.64 -3.15
C ARG A 5 8.87 -5.46 -3.43
N ILE A 6 8.43 -4.21 -3.33
CA ILE A 6 7.07 -3.77 -3.57
C ILE A 6 7.16 -2.61 -4.55
N THR A 7 6.47 -2.66 -5.69
CA THR A 7 6.37 -1.52 -6.61
C THR A 7 4.90 -1.19 -6.83
N LEU A 8 4.57 0.08 -6.69
CA LEU A 8 3.23 0.60 -6.97
C LEU A 8 3.32 1.42 -8.26
N ASN A 9 2.40 1.17 -9.19
CA ASN A 9 2.36 1.94 -10.44
C ASN A 9 0.93 2.14 -10.93
N LEU A 10 0.78 3.15 -11.78
CA LEU A 10 -0.30 3.24 -12.74
C LEU A 10 0.25 2.80 -14.10
N ALA A 11 -0.34 1.76 -14.69
CA ALA A 11 -0.06 1.36 -16.06
C ALA A 11 -0.60 2.41 -17.05
N ALA A 12 -0.23 2.30 -18.34
CA ALA A 12 -0.61 3.25 -19.38
C ALA A 12 -2.13 3.53 -19.48
N GLU A 13 -2.96 2.53 -19.21
CA GLU A 13 -4.43 2.65 -19.21
C GLU A 13 -5.01 3.20 -17.90
N GLY A 14 -4.17 3.64 -16.96
CA GLY A 14 -4.56 4.13 -15.64
C GLY A 14 -4.86 3.02 -14.63
N LEU A 15 -4.58 1.75 -14.97
CA LEU A 15 -4.75 0.64 -14.06
C LEU A 15 -3.74 0.71 -12.91
N PHE A 16 -4.23 0.69 -11.67
CA PHE A 16 -3.38 0.54 -10.50
C PHE A 16 -2.87 -0.90 -10.39
N GLU A 17 -1.56 -1.05 -10.23
CA GLU A 17 -0.89 -2.32 -10.03
C GLU A 17 0.03 -2.26 -8.80
N MET A 18 0.13 -3.41 -8.12
CA MET A 18 1.05 -3.62 -7.02
C MET A 18 1.86 -4.89 -7.30
N TRP A 19 3.15 -4.73 -7.55
CA TRP A 19 4.07 -5.83 -7.81
C TRP A 19 4.80 -6.23 -6.53
N LEU A 20 4.81 -7.53 -6.24
CA LEU A 20 5.37 -8.08 -5.00
C LEU A 20 6.30 -9.26 -5.33
N ASN A 21 7.48 -9.30 -4.71
CA ASN A 21 8.15 -10.59 -4.50
C ASN A 21 7.59 -11.29 -3.24
N PRO A 22 7.93 -12.58 -3.00
CA PRO A 22 7.43 -13.31 -1.83
C PRO A 22 7.71 -12.58 -0.50
N GLU A 23 8.91 -12.05 -0.31
CA GLU A 23 9.27 -11.34 0.93
C GLU A 23 8.48 -10.02 1.10
N GLY A 24 8.22 -9.30 0.01
CA GLY A 24 7.38 -8.08 0.01
C GLY A 24 5.92 -8.39 0.31
N ARG A 25 5.38 -9.49 -0.24
CA ARG A 25 4.03 -9.97 0.08
C ARG A 25 3.91 -10.31 1.56
N ASP A 26 4.85 -11.08 2.10
CA ASP A 26 4.78 -11.53 3.49
C ASP A 26 4.86 -10.33 4.46
N LEU A 27 5.71 -9.34 4.15
CA LEU A 27 5.80 -8.09 4.91
C LEU A 27 4.51 -7.25 4.81
N LEU A 28 3.90 -7.14 3.62
CA LEU A 28 2.63 -6.45 3.45
C LEU A 28 1.52 -7.10 4.29
N VAL A 29 1.41 -8.43 4.26
CA VAL A 29 0.42 -9.17 5.06
C VAL A 29 0.64 -8.92 6.55
N GLN A 30 1.89 -8.95 7.01
CA GLN A 30 2.21 -8.65 8.40
C GLN A 30 1.76 -7.24 8.80
N LYS A 31 1.99 -6.23 7.95
CA LYS A 31 1.56 -4.85 8.22
C LYS A 31 0.05 -4.71 8.26
N LEU A 32 -0.66 -5.34 7.31
CA LEU A 32 -2.13 -5.36 7.29
C LEU A 32 -2.72 -6.01 8.55
N GLN A 33 -2.16 -7.15 8.99
CA GLN A 33 -2.63 -7.86 10.19
C GLN A 33 -2.29 -7.14 11.49
N ALA A 34 -1.33 -6.22 11.49
CA ALA A 34 -0.93 -5.44 12.67
C ALA A 34 -1.78 -4.19 12.89
N GLN A 35 -2.67 -3.83 11.94
CA GLN A 35 -3.55 -2.68 12.09
C GLN A 35 -4.65 -2.97 13.12
N THR A 36 -4.92 -1.99 13.96
CA THR A 36 -6.03 -2.00 14.94
C THR A 36 -6.81 -0.70 14.84
N ILE A 37 -7.87 -0.54 15.64
CA ILE A 37 -8.62 0.71 15.65
C ILE A 37 -7.81 1.88 16.25
N GLU A 38 -6.82 1.60 17.09
CA GLU A 38 -5.88 2.58 17.67
C GLU A 38 -4.62 2.80 16.82
N ASN A 39 -4.33 1.88 15.89
CA ASN A 39 -3.24 1.99 14.92
C ASN A 39 -3.77 1.63 13.53
N GLU A 40 -4.50 2.57 12.97
CA GLU A 40 -5.41 2.33 11.85
C GLU A 40 -4.75 2.52 10.49
N HIS A 41 -3.46 2.84 10.40
CA HIS A 41 -2.79 3.00 9.11
C HIS A 41 -1.30 2.72 9.14
N PHE A 42 -0.72 2.48 7.97
CA PHE A 42 0.73 2.51 7.76
C PHE A 42 1.09 3.18 6.44
N HIS A 43 2.33 3.67 6.37
CA HIS A 43 2.86 4.41 5.23
C HIS A 43 3.64 3.52 4.27
N LEU A 44 3.34 3.69 2.98
CA LEU A 44 4.14 3.22 1.86
C LEU A 44 5.07 4.37 1.44
N GLY A 45 6.35 4.09 1.26
CA GLY A 45 7.32 5.13 0.90
C GLY A 45 8.66 4.56 0.47
N PRO A 46 9.52 5.32 -0.22
CA PRO A 46 10.88 4.90 -0.49
C PRO A 46 11.67 4.72 0.81
N ALA A 47 12.69 3.86 0.76
CA ALA A 47 13.65 3.68 1.85
C ALA A 47 14.42 4.99 2.14
N PRO A 48 14.77 5.30 3.40
CA PRO A 48 14.43 4.56 4.63
C PRO A 48 13.19 5.12 5.35
N THR A 49 12.35 5.87 4.63
CA THR A 49 11.28 6.68 5.25
C THR A 49 9.92 6.00 5.32
N GLY A 50 9.65 5.02 4.47
CA GLY A 50 8.40 4.25 4.49
C GLY A 50 8.38 3.20 5.60
N GLU A 51 7.23 3.01 6.25
CA GLU A 51 7.04 1.87 7.16
C GLU A 51 6.97 0.53 6.40
N LEU A 52 6.52 0.61 5.15
CA LEU A 52 6.62 -0.42 4.14
C LEU A 52 7.32 0.17 2.91
N GLU A 53 8.57 -0.24 2.68
CA GLU A 53 9.41 0.33 1.63
C GLU A 53 8.92 -0.06 0.23
N VAL A 54 8.77 0.94 -0.65
CA VAL A 54 8.45 0.73 -2.07
C VAL A 54 9.64 1.04 -2.95
N ALA A 55 9.83 0.22 -3.99
CA ALA A 55 10.84 0.39 -5.01
C ALA A 55 10.39 1.41 -6.06
N THR A 56 11.33 2.25 -6.47
CA THR A 56 11.11 3.33 -7.44
C THR A 56 11.30 2.89 -8.90
N LYS A 57 11.55 1.60 -9.13
CA LYS A 57 11.82 1.05 -10.45
C LYS A 57 10.52 0.57 -11.10
N ALA A 58 10.21 1.13 -12.26
CA ALA A 58 9.10 0.70 -13.11
C ALA A 58 9.28 -0.73 -13.65
N TYR A 59 8.18 -1.45 -13.83
CA TYR A 59 8.17 -2.78 -14.46
C TYR A 59 8.09 -2.68 -15.99
N ARG A 60 7.40 -1.66 -16.50
CA ARG A 60 7.25 -1.33 -17.92
C ARG A 60 7.64 0.12 -18.15
N GLU A 61 7.99 0.46 -19.40
CA GLU A 61 8.47 1.80 -19.76
C GLU A 61 7.42 2.90 -19.49
N ASP A 62 6.15 2.60 -19.75
CA ASP A 62 5.04 3.54 -19.60
C ASP A 62 4.41 3.55 -18.20
N ASP A 63 4.96 2.78 -17.25
CA ASP A 63 4.44 2.75 -15.89
C ASP A 63 4.79 4.05 -15.15
N ARG A 64 3.78 4.74 -14.64
CA ARG A 64 3.99 5.82 -13.67
C ARG A 64 4.13 5.23 -12.28
N VAL A 65 5.35 5.22 -11.74
CA VAL A 65 5.63 4.76 -10.37
C VAL A 65 5.00 5.69 -9.33
N LEU A 66 4.37 5.11 -8.32
CA LEU A 66 3.80 5.80 -7.16
C LEU A 66 4.71 5.58 -5.96
N GLU A 67 5.45 6.62 -5.58
CA GLU A 67 6.45 6.52 -4.52
C GLU A 67 5.87 6.58 -3.11
N TRP A 68 4.71 7.21 -2.95
CA TRP A 68 4.11 7.48 -1.63
C TRP A 68 2.68 6.99 -1.59
N GLY A 69 2.31 6.41 -0.45
CA GLY A 69 0.95 5.94 -0.22
C GLY A 69 0.68 5.71 1.26
N LYS A 70 -0.60 5.51 1.58
CA LYS A 70 -1.03 5.13 2.92
C LYS A 70 -2.11 4.08 2.79
N VAL A 71 -2.05 3.07 3.65
CA VAL A 71 -3.08 2.03 3.76
C VAL A 71 -3.82 2.27 5.07
N TYR A 72 -5.15 2.42 4.99
CA TYR A 72 -6.00 2.69 6.14
C TYR A 72 -6.92 1.49 6.42
N LEU A 73 -6.97 1.06 7.68
CA LEU A 73 -8.03 0.23 8.24
C LEU A 73 -9.21 1.16 8.56
N ARG A 74 -10.34 0.87 7.91
CA ARG A 74 -11.62 1.55 8.11
C ARG A 74 -12.68 0.48 8.28
N THR A 75 -13.23 0.35 9.49
CA THR A 75 -14.34 -0.58 9.74
C THR A 75 -15.65 0.10 9.35
N ASP A 76 -16.68 -0.70 9.07
CA ASP A 76 -17.99 -0.16 8.71
C ASP A 76 -18.55 0.73 9.84
N GLU A 77 -18.32 0.41 11.12
CA GLU A 77 -18.78 1.26 12.24
C GLU A 77 -18.06 2.61 12.29
N TRP A 78 -16.77 2.63 11.92
CA TRP A 78 -16.01 3.88 11.82
C TRP A 78 -16.55 4.73 10.66
N ASP A 79 -16.74 4.12 9.51
CA ASP A 79 -17.23 4.80 8.31
C ASP A 79 -18.69 5.24 8.49
N GLU A 80 -19.54 4.48 9.15
CA GLU A 80 -20.91 4.90 9.50
C GLU A 80 -20.91 6.17 10.36
N LYS A 81 -19.98 6.27 11.32
CA LYS A 81 -19.88 7.41 12.23
C LYS A 81 -19.28 8.66 11.57
N TYR A 82 -18.21 8.50 10.78
CA TYR A 82 -17.40 9.63 10.30
C TYR A 82 -17.49 9.87 8.80
N PHE A 83 -17.77 8.83 8.00
CA PHE A 83 -17.87 8.89 6.55
C PHE A 83 -19.14 8.22 6.00
N PRO A 84 -20.35 8.49 6.53
CA PRO A 84 -21.56 7.73 6.21
C PRO A 84 -22.00 7.78 4.74
N HIS A 85 -21.35 8.59 3.91
CA HIS A 85 -21.58 8.63 2.48
C HIS A 85 -20.90 7.48 1.72
N VAL A 86 -19.94 6.76 2.32
CA VAL A 86 -19.24 5.64 1.66
C VAL A 86 -19.98 4.30 1.77
N LEU A 87 -20.91 4.18 2.72
CA LEU A 87 -21.72 2.96 2.95
C LEU A 87 -23.08 2.98 2.20
N LYS A 88 -23.35 4.03 1.42
CA LYS A 88 -24.64 4.25 0.72
C LYS A 88 -24.59 3.83 -0.74
#